data_AF-A0A6J7LI54-F1
#
_entry.id   AF-A0A6J7LI54-F1
#
_cell.length_a   1.000
_cell.length_b   1.000
_cell.length_c   1.000
_cell.angle_alpha   90.00
_cell.angle_beta   90.00
_cell.angle_gamma   90.00
#
_symmetry.space_group_name_H-M   'P 1'
#
loop_
_entity.id
_entity.type
_entity.pdbx_description
1 polymer ?
#
loop_
_entity_poly.entity_id
_entity_poly.type
_entity_poly.pdbx_seq_one_letter_code
_entity_poly.pdbx_strand_id
1 'polypeptide(L)' 'MTAPLASGGFEEWGEPGPGKWITIYTNPGHMFMTVGGVRYDTSGRSGVLGSRWNATPRSVSGFTVRHPKGL' A
#
# COMPACT_ATOMS: atom_id res chain seq x y z
N MET A 1 0.05 15.03 12.67
CA MET A 1 -1.25 14.44 12.27
C MET A 1 -2.08 14.24 13.52
N THR A 2 -3.31 14.73 13.55
CA THR A 2 -4.23 14.64 14.72
C THR A 2 -5.36 13.65 14.50
N ALA A 3 -5.45 13.03 13.32
CA ALA A 3 -6.46 12.04 12.94
C ALA A 3 -5.89 11.08 11.87
N PRO A 4 -6.47 9.87 11.71
CA PRO A 4 -6.10 8.96 10.63
C PRO A 4 -6.41 9.56 9.25
N LEU A 5 -5.60 9.21 8.25
CA LEU A 5 -5.84 9.57 6.86
C LEU A 5 -6.68 8.48 6.15
N ALA A 6 -7.59 8.93 5.29
CA ALA A 6 -8.17 8.08 4.24
C ALA A 6 -7.19 7.95 3.06
N SER A 7 -7.48 7.06 2.11
CA SER A 7 -6.58 6.76 0.97
C SER A 7 -6.22 7.99 0.13
N GLY A 8 -7.18 8.86 -0.20
CA GLY A 8 -6.87 10.09 -0.95
C GLY A 8 -5.88 11.01 -0.22
N GLY A 9 -5.99 11.10 1.11
CA GLY A 9 -5.05 11.88 1.93
C GLY A 9 -3.62 11.31 1.94
N PHE A 10 -3.45 10.02 1.63
CA PHE A 10 -2.14 9.41 1.53
C PHE A 10 -1.38 9.80 0.25
N GLU A 11 -2.03 10.35 -0.79
CA GLU A 11 -1.36 10.69 -2.06
C GLU A 11 -0.26 11.75 -1.87
N GLU A 12 -0.40 12.59 -0.85
CA GLU A 12 0.56 13.64 -0.49
C GLU A 12 1.44 13.26 0.72
N TRP A 13 1.22 12.09 1.33
CA TRP A 13 1.89 11.69 2.57
C TRP A 13 3.24 11.00 2.33
N GLY A 14 4.21 11.21 3.22
CA GLY A 14 5.50 10.51 3.15
C GLY A 14 6.38 11.03 2.01
N GLU A 15 7.18 10.17 1.40
CA GLU A 15 8.04 10.47 0.25
C GLU A 15 7.53 9.81 -1.04
N PRO A 16 7.73 10.45 -2.22
CA PRO A 16 7.30 9.90 -3.49
C PRO A 16 8.21 8.77 -3.98
N GLY A 17 7.66 7.84 -4.76
CA GLY A 17 8.42 6.73 -5.34
C GLY A 17 8.50 5.49 -4.44
N PRO A 18 9.28 4.47 -4.83
CA PRO A 18 9.42 3.24 -4.04
C PRO A 18 10.22 3.47 -2.76
N GLY A 19 9.78 2.90 -1.63
CA GLY A 19 10.53 2.88 -0.37
C GLY A 19 11.49 1.70 -0.29
N LYS A 20 12.33 1.60 0.74
CA LYS A 20 13.27 0.44 0.84
C LYS A 20 12.54 -0.81 1.29
N TRP A 21 11.77 -0.73 2.37
CA TRP A 21 11.01 -1.88 2.90
C TRP A 21 9.52 -1.79 2.65
N ILE A 22 8.96 -0.58 2.70
CA ILE A 22 7.52 -0.36 2.63
C ILE A 22 7.22 0.56 1.46
N THR A 23 6.36 0.10 0.55
CA THR A 23 5.80 0.95 -0.52
C THR A 23 4.28 0.93 -0.41
N ILE A 24 3.68 2.12 -0.30
CA ILE A 24 2.23 2.34 -0.27
C ILE A 24 1.79 2.74 -1.68
N TYR A 25 0.73 2.09 -2.14
CA TYR A 25 0.03 2.43 -3.37
C TYR A 25 -1.32 2.98 -2.97
N THR A 26 -1.61 4.23 -3.32
CA THR A 26 -2.84 4.89 -2.91
C THR A 26 -3.49 5.69 -4.03
N ASN A 27 -4.81 5.79 -4.00
CA ASN A 27 -5.62 6.71 -4.80
C ASN A 27 -6.93 7.04 -4.04
N PRO A 28 -7.83 7.87 -4.58
CA PRO A 28 -9.04 8.26 -3.86
C PRO A 28 -9.98 7.10 -3.47
N GLY A 29 -9.88 5.94 -4.13
CA GLY A 29 -10.81 4.81 -3.92
C GLY A 29 -10.22 3.62 -3.18
N HIS A 30 -8.90 3.45 -3.15
CA HIS A 30 -8.25 2.28 -2.56
C HIS A 30 -6.82 2.57 -2.10
N MET A 31 -6.36 1.81 -1.11
CA MET A 31 -4.95 1.76 -0.74
C MET A 31 -4.52 0.35 -0.39
N PHE A 32 -3.28 0.02 -0.73
CA PHE A 32 -2.61 -1.20 -0.32
C PHE A 32 -1.11 -0.94 -0.17
N MET A 33 -0.35 -1.91 0.32
CA MET A 33 1.10 -1.75 0.47
C MET A 33 1.86 -3.03 0.13
N THR A 34 3.14 -2.89 -0.15
CA THR A 34 4.09 -3.99 -0.12
C THR A 34 5.07 -3.80 1.04
N VAL A 35 5.39 -4.89 1.73
CA VAL A 35 6.40 -4.95 2.78
C VAL A 35 7.38 -6.04 2.41
N GLY A 36 8.65 -5.68 2.16
CA GLY A 36 9.67 -6.63 1.70
C GLY A 36 9.25 -7.40 0.43
N GLY A 37 8.49 -6.75 -0.46
CA GLY A 37 7.96 -7.35 -1.69
C GLY A 37 6.64 -8.13 -1.53
N VAL A 38 6.14 -8.37 -0.31
CA VAL A 38 4.86 -9.06 -0.08
C VAL A 38 3.72 -8.06 0.03
N ARG A 39 2.66 -8.25 -0.74
CA ARG A 39 1.52 -7.34 -0.82
C ARG A 39 0.51 -7.58 0.30
N TYR A 40 0.20 -6.54 1.07
CA TYR A 40 -0.93 -6.50 1.98
C TYR A 40 -2.06 -5.65 1.38
N ASP A 41 -3.23 -6.25 1.20
CA ASP A 41 -4.37 -5.66 0.48
C ASP A 41 -5.69 -6.05 1.18
N THR A 42 -6.81 -5.42 0.86
CA THR A 42 -8.13 -5.82 1.40
C THR A 42 -8.61 -7.16 0.81
N SER A 43 -8.07 -7.53 -0.36
CA SER A 43 -8.23 -8.83 -1.02
C SER A 43 -7.44 -9.96 -0.33
N GLY A 44 -7.68 -11.21 -0.71
CA GLY A 44 -6.99 -12.37 -0.10
C GLY A 44 -7.55 -12.80 1.26
N ARG A 45 -8.83 -12.45 1.53
CA ARG A 45 -9.55 -12.88 2.74
C ARG A 45 -9.92 -14.38 2.74
N SER A 46 -9.96 -15.01 1.57
CA SER A 46 -10.31 -16.42 1.38
C SER A 46 -9.13 -17.21 0.79
N GLY A 47 -9.24 -18.54 0.78
CA GLY A 47 -8.19 -19.46 0.34
C GLY A 47 -7.46 -20.12 1.51
N VAL A 48 -6.46 -20.96 1.21
CA VAL A 48 -5.77 -21.83 2.20
C VAL A 48 -5.18 -21.03 3.36
N LEU A 49 -4.68 -19.82 3.10
CA LEU A 49 -4.09 -18.95 4.12
C LEU A 49 -5.06 -17.89 4.65
N GLY A 50 -5.99 -17.39 3.83
CA GLY A 50 -6.94 -16.31 4.20
C GLY A 50 -6.30 -15.06 4.81
N SER A 51 -5.01 -14.81 4.55
CA SER A 51 -4.17 -13.92 5.35
C SER A 51 -4.16 -12.47 4.90
N ARG A 52 -4.73 -12.17 3.72
CA ARG A 52 -4.59 -10.89 2.98
C ARG A 52 -3.16 -10.52 2.55
N TRP A 53 -2.18 -11.32 2.95
CA TRP A 53 -0.81 -11.25 2.45
C TRP A 53 -0.70 -12.08 1.18
N ASN A 54 -0.29 -11.44 0.10
CA ASN A 54 -0.19 -12.04 -1.21
C ASN A 54 1.25 -11.90 -1.72
N ALA A 55 1.86 -13.01 -2.12
CA ALA A 55 3.16 -12.99 -2.80
C ALA A 55 3.03 -12.56 -4.28
N THR A 56 1.81 -12.53 -4.81
CA THR A 56 1.55 -12.16 -6.21
C THR A 56 1.41 -10.65 -6.38
N PRO A 57 2.05 -10.06 -7.41
CA PRO A 57 1.87 -8.65 -7.71
C PRO A 57 0.44 -8.37 -8.24
N ARG A 58 0.08 -7.10 -8.31
CA ARG A 58 -1.11 -6.60 -9.03
C ARG A 58 -0.73 -5.42 -9.89
N SER A 59 -1.61 -5.05 -10.80
CA SER A 59 -1.52 -3.75 -11.47
C SER A 59 -1.56 -2.62 -10.44
N VAL A 60 -0.64 -1.67 -10.61
CA VAL A 60 -0.49 -0.43 -9.84
C VAL A 60 -0.92 0.80 -10.65
N SER A 61 -1.50 0.58 -11.84
CA SER A 61 -1.95 1.68 -12.70
C SER A 61 -3.00 2.53 -11.97
N GLY A 62 -2.82 3.85 -12.00
CA GLY A 62 -3.70 4.80 -11.32
C GLY A 62 -3.51 4.90 -9.81
N PHE A 63 -2.38 4.40 -9.28
CA PHE A 63 -1.99 4.61 -7.89
C PHE A 63 -0.79 5.55 -7.80
N THR A 64 -0.87 6.50 -6.88
CA THR A 64 0.25 7.29 -6.39
C THR A 64 1.11 6.43 -5.48
N VAL A 65 2.43 6.40 -5.72
CA VAL A 65 3.39 5.59 -4.96
C VAL A 65 4.04 6.45 -3.89
N ARG A 66 3.87 6.05 -2.63
CA ARG A 66 4.40 6.75 -1.45
C ARG A 66 5.11 5.79 -0.51
N HIS A 67 5.99 6.31 0.34
CA HIS A 67 6.63 5.50 1.37
C HIS A 67 6.90 6.29 2.66
N PRO A 68 7.02 5.60 3.81
CA PRO A 68 7.42 6.24 5.06
C PRO A 68 8.82 6.82 4.95
N LYS A 69 9.00 8.05 5.43
CA LYS A 69 10.31 8.73 5.41
C LYS A 69 11.34 7.95 6.22
N GLY A 70 12.52 7.74 5.66
CA GLY A 70 13.65 7.08 6.33
C GLY A 70 13.59 5.55 6.37
N LEU A 71 12.61 4.91 5.71
CA LEU A 71 12.42 3.46 5.66
C LEU A 71 12.65 2.84 4.27
#